data_AF-A0A938B9J3-F1
#
_entry.id   AF-A0A938B9J3-F1
#
_cell.length_a   1.000
_cell.length_b   1.000
_cell.length_c   1.000
_cell.angle_alpha   90.00
_cell.angle_beta   90.00
_cell.angle_gamma   90.00
#
_symmetry.space_group_name_H-M   'P 1'
#
loop_
_entity.id
_entity.type
_entity.pdbx_description
1 polymer ?
#
loop_
_entity_poly.entity_id
_entity_poly.type
_entity_poly.pdbx_seq_one_letter_code
_entity_poly.pdbx_strand_id
1 'polypeptide(L)'
;MLTIQAKVNLSVKDIISAFSQLSIRDKLLIRDFIERESKLWELSKQEKETNLKNLLSELDYLLSQTLCLYDNIEQRNNYFYQFKDMLLSLWTLSERKEDAYRQLITILEDTTKYLHGEDITPEQLEALSLVIKKLKNEKVEVQDLADLDSALYQAGLNTIPPVPECSNYLSLMKEIFSA
;
A
#
# COMPACT_ATOMS: atom_id res chain seq x y z
N MET A 1 22.32 -20.15 -18.24
CA MET A 1 20.87 -20.43 -18.11
C MET A 1 20.16 -19.30 -18.85
N LEU A 2 19.71 -19.55 -20.08
CA LEU A 2 19.14 -18.52 -20.97
C LEU A 2 17.62 -18.43 -20.72
N THR A 3 17.18 -17.34 -20.09
CA THR A 3 15.77 -17.00 -19.92
C THR A 3 15.26 -16.42 -21.23
N ILE A 4 14.62 -17.23 -22.06
CA ILE A 4 13.86 -16.75 -23.22
C ILE A 4 12.48 -16.31 -22.71
N GLN A 5 12.32 -15.02 -22.42
CA GLN A 5 11.00 -14.41 -22.30
C GLN A 5 10.47 -14.09 -23.71
N ALA A 6 9.92 -15.08 -24.39
CA ALA A 6 9.12 -14.84 -25.57
C ALA A 6 7.74 -14.33 -25.14
N LYS A 7 7.47 -13.03 -25.30
CA LYS A 7 6.09 -12.51 -25.27
C LYS A 7 5.38 -12.98 -26.52
N VAL A 8 4.71 -14.12 -26.43
CA VAL A 8 3.91 -14.67 -27.51
C VAL A 8 2.54 -13.97 -27.49
N ASN A 9 2.35 -12.99 -28.39
CA ASN A 9 1.04 -12.43 -28.69
C ASN A 9 0.27 -13.40 -29.61
N LEU A 10 -0.20 -14.52 -29.06
CA LEU A 10 -1.15 -15.39 -29.75
C LEU A 10 -2.56 -14.90 -29.47
N SER A 11 -3.40 -14.80 -30.51
CA SER A 11 -4.81 -14.53 -30.30
C SER A 11 -5.48 -15.76 -29.66
N VAL A 12 -6.56 -15.55 -28.92
CA VAL A 12 -7.36 -16.66 -28.34
C VAL A 12 -7.81 -17.65 -29.42
N LYS A 13 -8.07 -17.17 -30.65
CA LYS A 13 -8.42 -18.03 -31.79
C LYS A 13 -7.26 -18.94 -32.22
N ASP A 14 -6.04 -18.45 -32.21
CA ASP A 14 -4.85 -19.24 -32.59
C ASP A 14 -4.54 -20.30 -31.53
N ILE A 15 -4.72 -19.96 -30.25
CA ILE A 15 -4.58 -20.90 -29.12
C ILE A 15 -5.61 -22.03 -29.24
N ILE A 16 -6.89 -21.70 -29.50
CA ILE A 16 -7.95 -22.69 -29.67
C ILE A 16 -7.69 -23.60 -30.89
N SER A 17 -7.25 -23.02 -32.00
CA SER A 17 -6.93 -23.78 -33.22
C SER A 17 -5.78 -24.75 -32.99
N ALA A 18 -4.68 -24.30 -32.38
CA ALA A 18 -3.55 -25.15 -32.01
C ALA A 18 -3.95 -26.25 -31.02
N PHE A 19 -4.76 -25.92 -30.02
CA PHE A 19 -5.27 -26.88 -29.05
C PHE A 19 -6.15 -27.96 -29.70
N SER A 20 -6.95 -27.60 -30.72
CA SER A 20 -7.82 -28.55 -31.42
C SER A 20 -7.05 -29.66 -32.15
N GLN A 21 -5.83 -29.35 -32.63
CA GLN A 21 -4.96 -30.28 -33.37
C GLN A 21 -4.19 -31.25 -32.48
N LEU A 22 -4.18 -31.05 -31.16
CA LEU A 22 -3.48 -31.92 -30.21
C LEU A 22 -4.16 -33.29 -30.04
N SER A 23 -3.34 -34.29 -29.70
CA SER A 23 -3.83 -35.62 -29.30
C SER A 23 -4.65 -35.53 -28.01
N ILE A 24 -5.52 -36.52 -27.76
CA ILE A 24 -6.30 -36.60 -26.51
C ILE A 24 -5.37 -36.62 -25.29
N ARG A 25 -4.24 -37.34 -25.38
CA ARG A 25 -3.24 -37.42 -24.31
C ARG A 25 -2.62 -36.05 -24.02
N ASP A 26 -2.24 -35.30 -25.05
CA ASP A 26 -1.62 -33.99 -24.87
C ASP A 26 -2.61 -32.96 -24.33
N LYS A 27 -3.88 -33.03 -24.78
CA LYS A 27 -4.97 -32.21 -24.23
C LYS A 27 -5.18 -32.47 -22.73
N LEU A 28 -5.13 -33.73 -22.30
CA LEU A 28 -5.23 -34.09 -20.88
C LEU A 28 -4.05 -33.55 -20.07
N LEU A 29 -2.81 -33.71 -20.57
CA LEU A 29 -1.62 -33.17 -19.88
C LEU A 29 -1.67 -31.64 -19.73
N ILE A 30 -2.12 -30.92 -20.77
CA ILE A 30 -2.27 -29.47 -20.68
C ILE A 30 -3.39 -29.09 -19.72
N ARG A 31 -4.52 -29.81 -19.71
CA ARG A 31 -5.61 -29.57 -18.75
C ARG A 31 -5.10 -29.70 -17.31
N ASP A 32 -4.43 -30.80 -17.00
CA ASP A 32 -3.91 -31.06 -15.66
C ASP A 32 -2.85 -30.02 -15.25
N PHE A 33 -2.02 -29.57 -16.20
CA PHE A 33 -1.08 -28.46 -15.99
C PHE A 33 -1.82 -27.15 -15.67
N ILE A 34 -2.81 -26.76 -16.46
CA ILE A 34 -3.60 -25.54 -16.24
C ILE A 34 -4.30 -25.62 -14.88
N GLU A 35 -4.95 -26.73 -14.54
CA GLU A 35 -5.62 -26.92 -13.25
C GLU A 35 -4.64 -26.76 -12.08
N ARG A 36 -3.44 -27.34 -12.19
CA ARG A 36 -2.38 -27.20 -11.19
C ARG A 36 -1.92 -25.75 -11.04
N GLU A 37 -1.60 -25.07 -12.14
CA GLU A 37 -1.12 -23.69 -12.12
C GLU A 37 -2.20 -22.73 -11.62
N SER A 38 -3.46 -22.91 -12.02
CA SER A 38 -4.60 -22.16 -11.48
C SER A 38 -4.73 -22.34 -9.97
N LYS A 39 -4.59 -23.57 -9.46
CA LYS A 39 -4.62 -23.83 -8.02
C LYS A 39 -3.46 -23.16 -7.28
N LEU A 40 -2.24 -23.23 -7.82
CA LEU A 40 -1.08 -22.54 -7.25
C LEU A 40 -1.26 -21.02 -7.22
N TRP A 41 -1.86 -20.46 -8.28
CA TRP A 41 -2.17 -19.04 -8.36
C TRP A 41 -3.21 -18.60 -7.30
N GLU A 42 -4.27 -19.39 -7.10
CA GLU A 42 -5.27 -19.12 -6.06
C GLU A 42 -4.68 -19.22 -4.64
N LEU A 43 -3.84 -20.22 -4.39
CA LEU A 43 -3.14 -20.36 -3.10
C LEU A 43 -2.24 -19.15 -2.83
N SER A 44 -1.47 -18.72 -3.83
CA SER A 44 -0.62 -17.51 -3.72
C SER A 44 -1.45 -16.25 -3.49
N LYS A 45 -2.64 -16.15 -4.09
CA LYS A 45 -3.56 -15.03 -3.87
C LYS A 45 -4.07 -15.02 -2.41
N GLN A 46 -4.52 -16.17 -1.91
CA GLN A 46 -4.99 -16.30 -0.53
C GLN A 46 -3.88 -15.97 0.47
N GLU A 47 -2.66 -16.47 0.24
CA GLU A 47 -1.50 -16.16 1.08
C GLU A 47 -1.22 -14.65 1.15
N LYS A 48 -1.23 -13.96 0.00
CA LYS A 48 -1.06 -12.49 -0.02
C LYS A 48 -2.17 -11.76 0.73
N GLU A 49 -3.43 -12.19 0.60
CA GLU A 49 -4.56 -11.60 1.32
C GLU A 49 -4.45 -11.82 2.83
N THR A 50 -4.04 -13.02 3.27
CA THR A 50 -3.77 -13.32 4.67
C THR A 50 -2.63 -12.46 5.21
N ASN A 51 -1.52 -12.36 4.46
CA ASN A 51 -0.38 -11.53 4.84
C ASN A 51 -0.77 -10.05 4.95
N LEU A 52 -1.59 -9.53 4.03
CA LEU A 52 -2.12 -8.17 4.10
C LEU A 52 -2.99 -7.95 5.36
N LYS A 53 -3.89 -8.89 5.67
CA LYS A 53 -4.74 -8.80 6.88
C LYS A 53 -3.90 -8.84 8.17
N ASN A 54 -2.87 -9.68 8.21
CA ASN A 54 -1.94 -9.74 9.33
C ASN A 54 -1.15 -8.43 9.48
N LEU A 55 -0.60 -7.91 8.37
CA LEU A 55 0.15 -6.66 8.36
C LEU A 55 -0.69 -5.48 8.86
N LEU A 56 -1.94 -5.35 8.40
CA LEU A 56 -2.84 -4.29 8.88
C LEU A 56 -3.18 -4.43 10.36
N SER A 57 -3.25 -5.66 10.87
CA SER A 57 -3.46 -5.91 12.30
C SER A 57 -2.25 -5.52 13.13
N GLU A 58 -1.05 -5.78 12.62
CA GLU A 58 0.21 -5.39 13.25
C GLU A 58 0.43 -3.87 13.22
N LEU A 59 0.14 -3.20 12.10
CA LEU A 59 0.17 -1.73 12.01
C LEU A 59 -0.76 -1.06 13.05
N ASP A 60 -1.99 -1.58 13.21
CA ASP A 60 -2.94 -1.11 14.22
C ASP A 60 -2.45 -1.36 15.65
N TYR A 61 -1.80 -2.51 15.88
CA TYR A 61 -1.16 -2.81 17.15
C TYR A 61 -0.03 -1.81 17.45
N LEU A 62 0.84 -1.51 16.48
CA LEU A 62 1.95 -0.57 16.67
C LEU A 62 1.46 0.84 17.00
N LEU A 63 0.43 1.35 16.31
CA LEU A 63 -0.20 2.62 16.67
C LEU A 63 -0.81 2.59 18.08
N SER A 64 -1.48 1.49 18.43
CA SER A 64 -2.07 1.31 19.76
C SER A 64 -1.00 1.27 20.87
N GLN A 65 0.15 0.63 20.63
CA GLN A 65 1.27 0.64 21.57
C GLN A 65 1.91 2.01 21.68
N THR A 66 2.07 2.71 20.56
CA THR A 66 2.60 4.08 20.52
C THR A 66 1.73 5.03 21.37
N LEU A 67 0.41 4.87 21.30
CA LEU A 67 -0.54 5.62 22.11
C LEU A 67 -0.54 5.20 23.59
N CYS A 68 -0.54 3.90 23.88
CA CYS A 68 -0.57 3.38 25.25
C CYS A 68 0.70 3.74 26.05
N LEU A 69 1.85 3.79 25.37
CA LEU A 69 3.16 4.09 25.94
C LEU A 69 3.61 5.52 25.62
N TYR A 70 2.66 6.42 25.33
CA TYR A 70 2.93 7.76 24.83
C TYR A 70 3.90 8.55 25.71
N ASP A 71 3.81 8.43 27.04
CA ASP A 71 4.68 9.15 27.98
C ASP A 71 6.13 8.63 28.00
N ASN A 72 6.38 7.44 27.44
CA ASN A 72 7.72 6.88 27.29
C ASN A 72 8.27 7.18 25.90
N ILE A 73 9.06 8.25 25.79
CA ILE A 73 9.62 8.74 24.51
C ILE A 73 10.38 7.65 23.75
N GLU A 74 11.19 6.84 24.44
CA GLU A 74 11.99 5.79 23.79
C GLU A 74 11.09 4.72 23.17
N GLN A 75 10.10 4.24 23.91
CA GLN A 75 9.14 3.23 23.42
C GLN A 75 8.24 3.80 22.33
N ARG A 76 7.73 5.03 22.51
CA ARG A 76 6.93 5.76 21.51
C ARG A 76 7.68 5.86 20.19
N ASN A 77 8.94 6.28 20.23
CA ASN A 77 9.80 6.33 19.05
C ASN A 77 9.97 4.94 18.41
N ASN A 78 10.32 3.93 19.20
CA ASN A 78 10.55 2.58 18.70
C ASN A 78 9.33 2.01 17.96
N TYR A 79 8.16 2.05 18.58
CA TYR A 79 6.93 1.55 17.95
C TYR A 79 6.53 2.36 16.72
N PHE A 80 6.69 3.68 16.75
CA PHE A 80 6.37 4.52 15.60
C PHE A 80 7.33 4.32 14.42
N TYR A 81 8.63 4.09 14.68
CA TYR A 81 9.58 3.73 13.62
C TYR A 81 9.26 2.37 12.99
N GLN A 82 8.93 1.36 13.79
CA GLN A 82 8.49 0.07 13.27
C GLN A 82 7.24 0.20 12.40
N PHE A 83 6.29 1.05 12.82
CA PHE A 83 5.10 1.35 12.02
C PHE A 83 5.47 1.91 10.64
N LYS A 84 6.39 2.88 10.57
CA LYS A 84 6.86 3.47 9.31
C LYS A 84 7.56 2.47 8.41
N ASP A 85 8.45 1.64 8.95
CA ASP A 85 9.19 0.63 8.18
C ASP A 85 8.25 -0.40 7.54
N MET A 86 7.13 -0.70 8.20
CA MET A 86 6.14 -1.65 7.71
C MET A 86 5.22 -1.10 6.60
N LEU A 87 5.13 0.22 6.40
CA LEU A 87 4.31 0.80 5.34
C LEU A 87 4.78 0.39 3.94
N LEU A 88 6.09 0.23 3.73
CA LEU A 88 6.62 -0.26 2.44
C LEU A 88 6.10 -1.67 2.09
N SER A 89 5.95 -2.52 3.11
CA SER A 89 5.38 -3.86 2.94
C SER A 89 3.90 -3.81 2.57
N LEU A 90 3.18 -2.80 3.09
CA LEU A 90 1.76 -2.59 2.81
C LEU A 90 1.52 -2.25 1.34
N TRP A 91 2.36 -1.41 0.74
CA TRP A 91 2.31 -1.10 -0.69
C TRP A 91 2.51 -2.36 -1.57
N THR A 92 3.49 -3.19 -1.21
CA THR A 92 3.81 -4.40 -1.96
C THR A 92 2.68 -5.44 -1.91
N LEU A 93 2.05 -5.61 -0.75
CA LEU A 93 0.96 -6.57 -0.56
C LEU A 93 -0.39 -6.10 -1.14
N SER A 94 -0.53 -4.80 -1.44
CA SER A 94 -1.75 -4.18 -1.95
C SER A 94 -1.75 -3.92 -3.46
N GLU A 95 -0.77 -4.44 -4.22
CA GLU A 95 -0.63 -4.21 -5.67
C GLU A 95 -1.90 -4.54 -6.48
N ARG A 96 -2.71 -5.50 -6.02
CA ARG A 96 -3.95 -5.94 -6.69
C ARG A 96 -5.22 -5.26 -6.17
N LYS A 97 -5.10 -4.31 -5.24
CA LYS A 97 -6.23 -3.57 -4.69
C LYS A 97 -6.66 -2.45 -5.63
N GLU A 98 -7.90 -2.01 -5.45
CA GLU A 98 -8.47 -0.90 -6.21
C GLU A 98 -7.71 0.41 -5.97
N ASP A 99 -7.79 1.34 -6.93
CA ASP A 99 -7.02 2.57 -6.90
C ASP A 99 -7.26 3.41 -5.63
N ALA A 100 -8.50 3.48 -5.14
CA ALA A 100 -8.83 4.22 -3.92
C ALA A 100 -8.10 3.63 -2.68
N TYR A 101 -8.01 2.30 -2.61
CA TYR A 101 -7.27 1.63 -1.54
C TYR A 101 -5.78 2.01 -1.56
N ARG A 102 -5.19 2.05 -2.75
CA ARG A 102 -3.78 2.43 -2.93
C ARG A 102 -3.55 3.90 -2.60
N GLN A 103 -4.48 4.79 -2.96
CA GLN A 103 -4.41 6.20 -2.61
C GLN A 103 -4.42 6.42 -1.08
N LEU A 104 -5.21 5.65 -0.33
CA LEU A 104 -5.14 5.70 1.15
C LEU A 104 -3.77 5.30 1.70
N ILE A 105 -3.10 4.30 1.09
CA ILE A 105 -1.75 3.92 1.49
C ILE A 105 -0.78 5.06 1.21
N THR A 106 -0.88 5.71 0.04
CA THR A 106 -0.05 6.87 -0.29
C THR A 106 -0.27 8.01 0.69
N ILE A 107 -1.52 8.34 1.02
CA ILE A 107 -1.86 9.35 2.03
C ILE A 107 -1.20 9.01 3.37
N LEU A 108 -1.26 7.75 3.79
CA LEU A 108 -0.67 7.27 5.04
C LEU A 108 0.87 7.39 5.05
N GLU A 109 1.52 6.99 3.96
CA GLU A 109 2.98 7.09 3.78
C GLU A 109 3.43 8.56 3.77
N ASP A 110 2.80 9.40 2.97
CA ASP A 110 3.16 10.81 2.83
C ASP A 110 2.99 11.55 4.16
N THR A 111 1.88 11.29 4.86
CA THR A 111 1.60 11.88 6.17
C THR A 111 2.66 11.53 7.22
N THR A 112 3.18 10.30 7.18
CA THR A 112 4.06 9.77 8.23
C THR A 112 5.54 9.97 7.90
N LYS A 113 5.87 10.27 6.64
CA LYS A 113 7.23 10.41 6.12
C LYS A 113 8.12 11.31 6.97
N TYR A 114 7.63 12.51 7.31
CA TYR A 114 8.39 13.52 8.07
C TYR A 114 8.06 13.57 9.56
N LEU A 115 7.16 12.70 10.03
CA LEU A 115 6.87 12.61 11.47
C LEU A 115 7.96 11.83 12.18
N HIS A 116 8.35 12.33 13.34
CA HIS A 116 9.14 11.63 14.33
C HIS A 116 8.24 11.19 15.47
N GLY A 117 8.52 10.03 16.05
CA GLY A 117 7.71 9.51 17.16
C GLY A 117 7.75 10.43 18.38
N GLU A 118 8.76 11.28 18.52
CA GLU A 118 8.87 12.21 19.64
C GLU A 118 7.97 13.44 19.50
N ASP A 119 7.61 13.80 18.26
CA ASP A 119 6.80 14.98 17.94
C ASP A 119 5.32 14.61 17.67
N ILE A 120 5.01 13.33 17.50
CA ILE A 120 3.64 12.88 17.23
C ILE A 120 2.75 13.08 18.44
N THR A 121 1.51 13.52 18.22
CA THR A 121 0.52 13.70 19.30
C THR A 121 -0.47 12.53 19.37
N PRO A 122 -1.21 12.37 20.49
CA PRO A 122 -2.25 11.34 20.60
C PRO A 122 -3.34 11.49 19.53
N GLU A 123 -3.77 12.72 19.25
CA GLU A 123 -4.77 13.04 18.22
C GLU A 123 -4.29 12.61 16.82
N GLN A 124 -3.00 12.81 16.52
CA GLN A 124 -2.40 12.34 15.27
C GLN A 124 -2.36 10.82 15.18
N LEU A 125 -2.02 10.12 16.27
CA LEU A 125 -2.07 8.65 16.33
C LEU A 125 -3.48 8.10 16.13
N GLU A 126 -4.49 8.76 16.70
CA GLU A 126 -5.89 8.41 16.50
C GLU A 126 -6.32 8.60 15.05
N ALA A 127 -5.94 9.71 14.42
CA ALA A 127 -6.23 9.97 13.01
C ALA A 127 -5.57 8.92 12.08
N LEU A 128 -4.31 8.57 12.32
CA LEU A 128 -3.63 7.48 11.59
C LEU A 128 -4.34 6.13 11.81
N SER A 129 -4.84 5.87 13.02
CA SER A 129 -5.58 4.65 13.34
C SER A 129 -6.90 4.56 12.56
N LEU A 130 -7.56 5.69 12.27
CA LEU A 130 -8.76 5.71 11.42
C LEU A 130 -8.45 5.24 10.00
N VAL A 131 -7.33 5.67 9.42
CA VAL A 131 -6.87 5.25 8.09
C VAL A 131 -6.61 3.74 8.07
N ILE A 132 -5.89 3.21 9.06
CA ILE A 132 -5.64 1.76 9.17
C ILE A 132 -6.95 0.98 9.31
N LYS A 133 -7.88 1.42 10.16
CA LYS A 133 -9.21 0.80 10.30
C LYS A 133 -9.97 0.79 8.98
N LYS A 134 -9.87 1.85 8.17
CA LYS A 134 -10.47 1.88 6.85
C LYS A 134 -9.79 0.90 5.89
N LEU A 135 -8.47 0.82 5.90
CA LEU A 135 -7.71 -0.15 5.09
C LEU A 135 -7.98 -1.61 5.47
N LYS A 136 -8.41 -1.89 6.70
CA LYS A 136 -8.88 -3.23 7.09
C LYS A 136 -10.21 -3.62 6.42
N ASN A 137 -10.98 -2.65 5.94
CA ASN A 137 -12.20 -2.93 5.19
C ASN A 137 -11.85 -3.39 3.77
N GLU A 138 -12.58 -4.38 3.25
CA GLU A 138 -12.31 -4.93 1.92
C GLU A 138 -12.65 -3.95 0.78
N LYS A 139 -13.47 -2.95 1.06
CA LYS A 139 -13.90 -1.91 0.12
C LYS A 139 -13.58 -0.51 0.65
N VAL A 140 -12.91 0.27 -0.18
CA VAL A 140 -12.60 1.70 0.04
C VAL A 140 -13.22 2.47 -1.11
N GLU A 141 -14.07 3.43 -0.78
CA GLU A 141 -14.75 4.29 -1.75
C GLU A 141 -14.03 5.64 -1.85
N VAL A 142 -14.25 6.36 -2.96
CA VAL A 142 -13.60 7.66 -3.19
C VAL A 142 -13.99 8.68 -2.11
N GLN A 143 -15.22 8.61 -1.59
CA GLN A 143 -15.66 9.49 -0.49
C GLN A 143 -14.82 9.30 0.78
N ASP A 144 -14.38 8.07 1.05
CA ASP A 144 -13.54 7.77 2.22
C ASP A 144 -12.20 8.50 2.16
N LEU A 145 -11.69 8.80 0.96
CA LEU A 145 -10.46 9.57 0.77
C LEU A 145 -10.63 10.99 1.32
N ALA A 146 -11.71 11.66 0.95
CA ALA A 146 -11.98 13.04 1.38
C ALA A 146 -12.25 13.12 2.89
N ASP A 147 -13.00 12.17 3.43
CA ASP A 147 -13.33 12.14 4.86
C ASP A 147 -12.06 11.91 5.71
N LEU A 148 -11.18 11.01 5.26
CA LEU A 148 -9.93 10.72 5.95
C LEU A 148 -8.88 11.82 5.79
N ASP A 149 -8.76 12.43 4.61
CA ASP A 149 -7.86 13.57 4.40
C ASP A 149 -8.26 14.76 5.29
N SER A 150 -9.57 15.02 5.43
CA SER A 150 -10.09 16.02 6.37
C SER A 150 -9.77 15.68 7.83
N ALA A 151 -9.92 14.41 8.24
CA ALA A 151 -9.59 13.99 9.61
C ALA A 151 -8.09 14.12 9.92
N LEU A 152 -7.22 13.76 8.96
CA LEU A 152 -5.77 13.95 9.08
C LEU A 152 -5.43 15.44 9.18
N TYR A 153 -5.99 16.27 8.31
CA TYR A 153 -5.77 17.72 8.33
C TYR A 153 -6.19 18.35 9.67
N GLN A 154 -7.34 17.94 10.22
CA GLN A 154 -7.80 18.42 11.53
C GLN A 154 -6.84 18.05 12.67
N ALA A 155 -6.21 16.86 12.60
CA ALA A 155 -5.16 16.44 13.52
C ALA A 155 -3.79 17.12 13.27
N GLY A 156 -3.71 18.07 12.33
CA GLY A 156 -2.46 18.75 11.96
C GLY A 156 -1.51 17.90 11.12
N LEU A 157 -2.02 16.80 10.55
CA LEU A 157 -1.28 15.94 9.63
C LEU A 157 -1.51 16.39 8.20
N ASN A 158 -0.49 17.01 7.61
CA ASN A 158 -0.53 17.40 6.21
C ASN A 158 0.11 16.32 5.34
N THR A 159 -0.61 15.92 4.29
CA THR A 159 -0.11 15.04 3.21
C THR A 159 0.86 15.77 2.27
N ILE A 160 0.95 17.10 2.38
CA ILE A 160 1.92 17.96 1.69
C ILE A 160 2.91 18.48 2.75
N PRO A 161 4.24 18.41 2.54
CA PRO A 161 5.20 18.89 3.53
C PRO A 161 4.89 20.34 3.92
N PRO A 162 5.03 20.70 5.21
CA PRO A 162 4.97 22.10 5.59
C PRO A 162 6.03 22.87 4.78
N VAL A 163 5.78 24.16 4.57
CA VAL A 163 6.51 25.06 3.66
C VAL A 163 7.74 25.74 4.33
N PRO A 164 8.56 25.18 5.26
CA PRO A 164 9.82 25.85 5.58
C PRO A 164 10.75 25.92 4.36
N GLU A 165 10.79 24.88 3.53
CA GLU A 165 11.72 24.77 2.40
C GLU A 165 11.25 25.49 1.13
N CYS A 166 9.93 25.68 0.97
CA CYS A 166 9.35 26.43 -0.15
C CYS A 166 9.45 27.97 0.02
N SER A 167 9.72 28.46 1.23
CA SER A 167 9.96 29.89 1.46
C SER A 167 11.22 30.39 0.74
N ASN A 168 12.27 29.57 0.71
CA ASN A 168 13.48 29.84 -0.06
C ASN A 168 13.21 29.80 -1.57
N TYR A 169 12.37 28.87 -2.05
CA TYR A 169 12.03 28.76 -3.47
C TYR A 169 11.18 29.93 -3.98
N LEU A 170 10.21 30.41 -3.19
CA LEU A 170 9.42 31.60 -3.51
C LEU A 170 10.27 32.88 -3.50
N SER A 171 11.27 32.96 -2.61
CA SER A 171 12.23 34.05 -2.56
C SER A 171 13.14 34.05 -3.80
N LEU A 172 13.66 32.87 -4.17
CA LEU A 172 14.49 32.68 -5.36
C LEU A 172 13.71 32.99 -6.66
N MET A 173 12.46 32.52 -6.75
CA MET A 173 11.58 32.79 -7.89
C MET A 173 11.26 34.29 -7.99
N LYS A 174 11.01 34.98 -6.87
CA LYS A 174 10.82 36.42 -6.88
C LYS A 174 12.07 37.15 -7.39
N GLU A 175 13.28 36.77 -6.96
CA GLU A 175 14.51 37.38 -7.49
C GLU A 175 14.69 37.14 -8.99
N ILE A 176 14.42 35.92 -9.48
CA ILE A 176 14.54 35.58 -10.91
C ILE A 176 13.53 36.34 -11.77
N PHE A 177 12.32 36.59 -11.28
CA PHE A 177 11.28 37.33 -12.02
C PHE A 177 11.27 38.84 -11.76
N SER A 178 12.16 39.35 -10.90
CA SER A 178 12.37 40.78 -10.64
C SER A 178 13.63 41.34 -11.29
N ALA A 179 14.49 40.49 -11.86
CA ALA A 179 15.71 40.83 -12.58
C ALA A 179 15.46 40.88 -14.11
#